data_AF-A0AAU9L249-F1
#
_entry.id   AF-A0AAU9L249-F1
#
_cell.length_a   1.000
_cell.length_b   1.000
_cell.length_c   1.000
_cell.angle_alpha   90.00
_cell.angle_beta   90.00
_cell.angle_gamma   90.00
#
_symmetry.space_group_name_H-M   'P 1'
#
loop_
_entity.id
_entity.type
_entity.pdbx_description
1 polymer ?
#
loop_
_entity_poly.entity_id
_entity_poly.type
_entity_poly.pdbx_seq_one_letter_code
_entity_poly.pdbx_strand_id
1 'polypeptide(L)'
;MPSVLPVLSMIANCITWGLYGVLIDDFFPLVFTNIIGIFLSLFYLIVYYYYATNKGSLSLEILATALVLVGILLYPLMAAFDRVQDETVEHVVGFLAVTSSAIMFGSPLVLVKRVIRERNASSLPLNMITTGVVNCVLWLWYGLLLEDAFVIVPNAANLLLGTVQLGLFCIYPRSGTCNNVDSSTSKLKPEDKKVRQIETE
;
A
#
# COMPACT_ATOMS: atom_id res chain seq x y z
N MET A 1 -11.14 -9.37 13.46
CA MET A 1 -9.68 -9.39 13.27
C MET A 1 -9.39 -8.62 12.01
N PRO A 2 -8.26 -7.88 11.90
CA PRO A 2 -7.87 -7.27 10.63
C PRO A 2 -7.85 -8.36 9.55
N SER A 3 -8.21 -8.03 8.31
CA SER A 3 -8.20 -9.00 7.21
C SER A 3 -6.76 -9.30 6.78
N VAL A 4 -6.44 -10.58 6.48
CA VAL A 4 -5.14 -10.97 5.91
C VAL A 4 -5.02 -10.60 4.42
N LEU A 5 -6.18 -10.33 3.78
CA LEU A 5 -6.30 -10.01 2.35
C LEU A 5 -5.27 -9.01 1.83
N PRO A 6 -4.93 -7.89 2.51
CA PRO A 6 -3.91 -6.96 2.02
C PRO A 6 -2.52 -7.58 1.91
N VAL A 7 -2.13 -8.45 2.83
CA VAL A 7 -0.82 -9.13 2.81
C VAL A 7 -0.78 -10.15 1.68
N LEU A 8 -1.86 -10.94 1.52
CA LEU A 8 -1.97 -11.92 0.44
C LEU A 8 -2.01 -11.25 -0.94
N SER A 9 -2.71 -10.11 -1.08
CA SER A 9 -2.73 -9.35 -2.32
C SER A 9 -1.38 -8.71 -2.63
N MET A 10 -0.62 -8.27 -1.63
CA MET A 10 0.77 -7.80 -1.82
C MET A 10 1.68 -8.90 -2.36
N ILE A 11 1.62 -10.11 -1.79
CA ILE A 11 2.38 -11.27 -2.30
C ILE A 11 2.01 -11.55 -3.75
N ALA A 12 0.71 -11.60 -4.05
CA ALA A 12 0.23 -11.85 -5.40
C ALA A 12 0.67 -10.77 -6.39
N ASN A 13 0.61 -9.50 -5.99
CA ASN A 13 1.08 -8.37 -6.78
C ASN A 13 2.57 -8.49 -7.09
N CYS A 14 3.42 -8.74 -6.08
CA CYS A 14 4.86 -8.83 -6.30
C CYS A 14 5.24 -10.05 -7.15
N ILE A 15 4.55 -11.18 -7.00
CA ILE A 15 4.82 -12.38 -7.82
C ILE A 15 4.39 -12.15 -9.27
N THR A 16 3.21 -11.57 -9.51
CA THR A 16 2.73 -11.29 -10.89
C THR A 16 3.61 -10.28 -11.61
N TRP A 17 4.01 -9.19 -10.95
CA TRP A 17 4.94 -8.20 -11.52
C TRP A 17 6.37 -8.73 -11.67
N GLY A 18 6.84 -9.54 -10.72
CA GLY A 18 8.14 -10.20 -10.83
C GLY A 18 8.16 -11.19 -12.00
N LEU A 19 7.10 -11.98 -12.18
CA LEU A 19 6.96 -12.88 -13.32
C LEU A 19 6.91 -12.10 -14.64
N TYR A 20 6.12 -11.03 -14.70
CA TYR A 20 6.08 -10.15 -15.86
C TYR A 20 7.47 -9.62 -16.23
N GLY A 21 8.22 -9.11 -15.25
CA GLY A 21 9.59 -8.64 -15.46
C GLY A 21 10.55 -9.72 -15.96
N VAL A 22 10.41 -10.98 -15.50
CA VAL A 22 11.20 -12.11 -16.04
C VAL A 22 10.84 -12.38 -17.50
N LEU A 23 9.56 -12.27 -17.89
CA LEU A 23 9.13 -12.55 -19.26
C LEU A 23 9.62 -11.50 -20.26
N ILE A 24 9.73 -10.23 -19.86
CA ILE A 24 10.24 -9.14 -20.70
C ILE A 24 11.75 -8.90 -20.55
N ASP A 25 12.48 -9.83 -19.92
CA ASP A 25 13.92 -9.74 -19.62
C ASP A 25 14.36 -8.49 -18.81
N ASP A 26 13.44 -7.91 -18.02
CA ASP A 26 13.68 -6.74 -17.15
C ASP A 26 14.07 -7.16 -15.72
N PHE A 27 15.32 -7.56 -15.55
CA PHE A 27 15.84 -7.97 -14.24
C PHE A 27 16.00 -6.80 -13.25
N PHE A 28 16.38 -5.62 -13.73
CA PHE A 28 16.53 -4.42 -12.92
C PHE A 28 15.97 -3.20 -13.65
N PRO A 29 15.04 -2.43 -13.02
CA PRO A 29 14.57 -2.52 -11.62
C PRO A 29 13.38 -3.46 -11.36
N LEU A 30 12.70 -3.98 -12.38
CA LEU A 30 11.36 -4.57 -12.22
C LEU A 30 11.35 -5.86 -11.40
N VAL A 31 12.13 -6.88 -11.78
CA VAL A 31 12.24 -8.11 -10.99
C VAL A 31 12.83 -7.83 -9.61
N PHE A 32 13.92 -7.06 -9.55
CA PHE A 32 14.64 -6.79 -8.31
C PHE A 32 13.76 -6.17 -7.20
N THR A 33 12.99 -5.13 -7.55
CA THR A 33 12.10 -4.46 -6.59
C THR A 33 11.00 -5.38 -6.09
N ASN A 34 10.45 -6.22 -6.96
CA ASN A 34 9.39 -7.18 -6.60
C ASN A 34 9.90 -8.33 -5.73
N ILE A 35 11.15 -8.79 -5.93
CA ILE A 35 11.79 -9.76 -5.03
C ILE A 35 11.87 -9.22 -3.60
N ILE A 36 12.29 -7.96 -3.42
CA ILE A 36 12.32 -7.30 -2.11
C ILE A 36 10.90 -7.25 -1.51
N GLY A 37 9.91 -6.93 -2.33
CA GLY A 37 8.49 -6.93 -1.92
C GLY A 37 7.99 -8.31 -1.47
N ILE A 38 8.39 -9.39 -2.13
CA ILE A 38 8.08 -10.76 -1.72
C ILE A 38 8.69 -11.06 -0.35
N PHE A 39 9.96 -10.74 -0.13
CA PHE A 39 10.59 -10.98 1.18
C PHE A 39 9.89 -10.24 2.33
N LEU A 40 9.58 -8.96 2.12
CA LEU A 40 8.87 -8.14 3.11
C LEU A 40 7.45 -8.68 3.38
N SER A 41 6.71 -9.00 2.33
CA SER A 41 5.33 -9.49 2.46
C SER A 41 5.24 -10.88 3.09
N LEU A 42 6.19 -11.77 2.81
CA LEU A 42 6.32 -13.06 3.52
C LEU A 42 6.66 -12.86 5.00
N PHE A 43 7.56 -11.94 5.33
CA PHE A 43 7.84 -11.59 6.72
C PHE A 43 6.57 -11.11 7.45
N TYR A 44 5.80 -10.21 6.84
CA TYR A 44 4.52 -9.77 7.39
C TYR A 44 3.52 -10.92 7.56
N LEU A 45 3.42 -11.83 6.58
CA LEU A 45 2.53 -12.99 6.65
C LEU A 45 2.91 -13.93 7.80
N ILE A 46 4.20 -14.18 8.02
CA ILE A 46 4.70 -15.03 9.12
C ILE A 46 4.31 -14.43 10.47
N VAL A 47 4.58 -13.13 10.66
CA VAL A 47 4.20 -12.42 11.89
C VAL A 47 2.68 -12.47 12.08
N TYR A 48 1.90 -12.21 11.03
CA TYR A 48 0.45 -12.27 11.09
C TYR A 48 -0.06 -13.66 11.46
N TYR A 49 0.51 -14.72 10.87
CA TYR A 49 0.15 -16.10 11.16
C TYR A 49 0.48 -16.51 12.61
N TYR A 50 1.59 -16.02 13.16
CA TYR A 50 1.98 -16.30 14.54
C TYR A 50 0.95 -15.76 15.55
N TYR A 51 0.47 -14.53 15.34
CA TYR A 51 -0.51 -13.88 16.22
C TYR A 51 -1.97 -14.19 15.87
N ALA A 52 -2.23 -14.94 14.80
CA ALA A 52 -3.58 -15.28 14.39
C ALA A 52 -4.24 -16.26 15.38
N THR A 53 -5.44 -15.92 15.84
CA THR A 53 -6.23 -16.80 16.72
C THR A 53 -6.95 -17.90 15.94
N ASN A 54 -7.44 -17.61 14.73
CA ASN A 54 -8.13 -18.57 13.85
C ASN A 54 -7.21 -18.98 12.70
N LYS A 55 -6.32 -19.93 13.00
CA LYS A 55 -5.35 -20.46 12.03
C LYS A 55 -6.02 -21.28 10.92
N GLY A 56 -7.18 -21.88 11.17
CA GLY A 56 -7.90 -22.69 10.17
C GLY A 56 -8.38 -21.85 8.99
N SER A 57 -9.12 -20.76 9.26
CA SER A 57 -9.58 -19.84 8.21
C SER A 57 -8.40 -19.21 7.47
N LEU A 58 -7.39 -18.77 8.21
CA LEU A 58 -6.19 -18.15 7.65
C LEU A 58 -5.42 -19.09 6.72
N SER A 59 -5.19 -20.34 7.13
CA SER A 59 -4.51 -21.33 6.29
C SER A 59 -5.29 -21.63 5.01
N LEU A 60 -6.63 -21.59 5.04
CA LEU A 60 -7.46 -21.78 3.86
C LEU A 60 -7.33 -20.59 2.88
N GLU A 61 -7.29 -19.35 3.40
CA GLU A 61 -7.04 -18.15 2.58
C GLU A 61 -5.62 -18.16 1.97
N ILE A 62 -4.61 -18.57 2.74
CA ILE A 62 -3.23 -18.75 2.26
C ILE A 62 -3.18 -19.83 1.17
N LEU A 63 -3.81 -20.98 1.41
CA LEU A 63 -3.82 -22.10 0.46
C LEU A 63 -4.51 -21.70 -0.85
N ALA A 64 -5.67 -21.05 -0.77
CA ALA A 64 -6.39 -20.56 -1.95
C ALA A 64 -5.53 -19.58 -2.76
N THR A 65 -4.86 -18.64 -2.09
CA THR A 65 -3.95 -17.69 -2.74
C THR A 65 -2.76 -18.41 -3.37
N ALA A 66 -2.15 -19.36 -2.67
CA ALA A 66 -1.02 -20.13 -3.17
C ALA A 66 -1.37 -20.93 -4.42
N LEU A 67 -2.55 -21.57 -4.46
CA LEU A 67 -3.02 -22.33 -5.63
C LEU A 67 -3.20 -21.42 -6.86
N VAL A 68 -3.78 -20.24 -6.67
CA VAL A 68 -3.90 -19.24 -7.75
C VAL A 68 -2.52 -18.83 -8.27
N LEU A 69 -1.58 -18.55 -7.36
CA LEU A 69 -0.22 -18.12 -7.74
C LEU A 69 0.57 -19.22 -8.43
N VAL A 70 0.44 -20.47 -7.99
CA VAL A 70 1.05 -21.61 -8.68
C VAL A 70 0.49 -21.73 -10.10
N GLY A 71 -0.82 -21.57 -10.29
CA GLY A 71 -1.44 -21.56 -11.62
C GLY A 71 -0.85 -20.48 -12.53
N ILE A 72 -0.68 -19.25 -12.00
CA ILE A 72 -0.08 -18.13 -12.73
C ILE A 72 1.39 -18.42 -13.09
N LEU A 73 2.17 -18.96 -12.15
CA LEU A 73 3.59 -19.27 -12.36
C LEU A 73 3.81 -20.43 -13.33
N LEU A 74 2.88 -21.40 -13.39
CA LEU A 74 2.96 -22.52 -14.32
C LEU A 74 2.48 -22.16 -15.73
N TYR A 75 1.69 -21.10 -15.89
CA TYR A 75 1.13 -20.71 -17.19
C TYR A 75 2.20 -20.50 -18.28
N PRO A 76 3.30 -19.74 -18.06
CA PRO A 76 4.35 -19.60 -19.07
C PRO A 76 5.01 -20.93 -19.44
N LEU A 77 5.18 -21.84 -18.48
CA LEU A 77 5.75 -23.16 -18.75
C LEU A 77 4.81 -24.01 -19.63
N MET A 78 3.51 -24.02 -19.33
CA MET A 78 2.51 -24.71 -20.17
C MET A 78 2.44 -24.10 -21.57
N ALA A 79 2.42 -22.77 -21.66
CA ALA A 79 2.40 -22.04 -22.92
C ALA A 79 3.64 -22.33 -23.80
N ALA A 80 4.80 -22.52 -23.18
CA ALA A 80 6.03 -22.93 -23.88
C ALA A 80 5.92 -24.35 -24.47
N PHE A 81 5.29 -25.29 -23.76
CA PHE A 81 5.03 -26.64 -24.30
C PHE A 81 4.10 -26.60 -25.51
N ASP A 82 3.09 -25.73 -25.48
CA ASP A 82 2.12 -25.55 -26.56
C ASP A 82 2.63 -24.64 -27.69
N ARG A 83 3.86 -24.12 -27.58
CA ARG A 83 4.50 -23.18 -28.53
C ARG A 83 3.66 -21.93 -28.79
N VAL A 84 3.01 -21.44 -27.75
CA VAL A 84 2.37 -20.11 -27.76
C VAL A 84 3.46 -19.05 -27.96
N GLN A 85 3.14 -17.99 -28.72
CA GLN A 85 4.06 -16.88 -28.94
C GLN A 85 4.35 -16.15 -27.62
N ASP A 86 5.63 -15.84 -27.37
CA ASP A 86 6.09 -15.21 -26.13
C ASP A 86 5.35 -13.89 -25.84
N GLU A 87 5.14 -13.05 -26.85
CA GLU A 87 4.34 -11.81 -26.77
C GLU A 87 2.93 -12.04 -26.19
N THR A 88 2.28 -13.15 -26.55
CA THR A 88 0.95 -13.47 -26.02
C THR A 88 1.01 -13.80 -24.53
N VAL A 89 2.03 -14.54 -24.11
CA VAL A 89 2.24 -14.90 -22.69
C VAL A 89 2.56 -13.65 -21.87
N GLU A 90 3.45 -12.80 -22.37
CA GLU A 90 3.79 -11.50 -21.78
C GLU A 90 2.55 -10.63 -21.59
N HIS A 91 1.71 -10.48 -22.62
CA HIS A 91 0.48 -9.70 -22.52
C HIS A 91 -0.48 -10.25 -21.47
N VAL A 92 -0.72 -11.56 -21.45
CA VAL A 92 -1.62 -12.20 -20.48
C VAL A 92 -1.11 -11.98 -19.05
N VAL A 93 0.17 -12.21 -18.80
CA VAL A 93 0.77 -12.00 -17.48
C VAL A 93 0.80 -10.52 -17.10
N GLY A 94 1.06 -9.62 -18.05
CA GLY A 94 0.98 -8.17 -17.86
C GLY A 94 -0.42 -7.72 -17.44
N PHE A 95 -1.48 -8.22 -18.10
CA PHE A 95 -2.86 -7.96 -17.67
C PHE A 95 -3.16 -8.48 -16.27
N LEU A 96 -2.65 -9.65 -15.89
CA LEU A 96 -2.79 -10.18 -14.53
C LEU A 96 -2.08 -9.30 -13.50
N ALA A 97 -0.89 -8.80 -13.81
CA ALA A 97 -0.13 -7.89 -12.95
C ALA A 97 -0.84 -6.53 -12.77
N VAL A 98 -1.38 -5.95 -13.84
CA VAL A 98 -2.18 -4.72 -13.76
C VAL A 98 -3.45 -4.94 -12.94
N THR A 99 -4.12 -6.09 -13.13
CA THR A 99 -5.36 -6.43 -12.39
C THR A 99 -5.08 -6.63 -10.90
N SER A 100 -4.00 -7.33 -10.55
CA SER A 100 -3.61 -7.55 -9.14
C SER A 100 -3.30 -6.22 -8.44
N SER A 101 -2.60 -5.32 -9.13
CA SER A 101 -2.37 -3.95 -8.69
C SER A 101 -3.67 -3.17 -8.49
N ALA A 102 -4.59 -3.21 -9.45
CA ALA A 102 -5.88 -2.51 -9.36
C ALA A 102 -6.70 -2.94 -8.14
N ILE A 103 -6.72 -4.24 -7.82
CA ILE A 103 -7.39 -4.77 -6.61
C ILE A 103 -6.77 -4.16 -5.35
N MET A 104 -5.44 -4.02 -5.30
CA MET A 104 -4.74 -3.43 -4.17
C MET A 104 -5.08 -1.94 -3.98
N PHE A 105 -5.31 -1.19 -5.07
CA PHE A 105 -5.68 0.23 -5.03
C PHE A 105 -7.13 0.49 -4.62
N GLY A 106 -7.95 -0.54 -4.40
CA GLY A 106 -9.28 -0.37 -3.81
C GLY A 106 -9.23 0.28 -2.42
N SER A 107 -8.20 -0.01 -1.62
CA SER A 107 -8.04 0.53 -0.26
C SER A 107 -7.93 2.06 -0.21
N PRO A 108 -7.01 2.72 -0.95
CA PRO A 108 -6.93 4.19 -0.97
C PRO A 108 -8.22 4.84 -1.52
N LEU A 109 -8.94 4.18 -2.43
CA LEU A 109 -10.20 4.70 -2.96
C LEU A 109 -11.30 4.76 -1.89
N VAL A 110 -11.38 3.73 -1.04
CA VAL A 110 -12.26 3.70 0.13
C VAL A 110 -11.89 4.80 1.13
N LEU A 111 -10.59 5.05 1.32
CA LEU A 111 -10.10 6.09 2.21
C LEU A 111 -10.46 7.51 1.73
N VAL A 112 -10.34 7.80 0.43
CA VAL A 112 -10.80 9.06 -0.17
C VAL A 112 -12.29 9.30 0.09
N LYS A 113 -13.12 8.28 -0.18
CA LYS A 113 -14.58 8.35 0.06
C LYS A 113 -14.88 8.65 1.54
N ARG A 114 -14.11 8.05 2.46
CA ARG A 114 -14.24 8.27 3.89
C ARG A 114 -13.89 9.70 4.29
N VAL A 115 -12.77 10.24 3.82
CA VAL A 115 -12.33 11.62 4.13
C VAL A 115 -13.34 12.66 3.64
N ILE A 116 -13.89 12.48 2.43
CA ILE A 116 -14.91 13.39 1.90
C ILE A 116 -16.18 13.36 2.77
N ARG A 117 -16.59 12.17 3.24
CA ARG A 117 -17.77 11.98 4.09
C ARG A 117 -17.58 12.54 5.49
N GLU A 118 -16.42 12.26 6.11
CA GLU A 118 -16.11 12.66 7.49
C GLU A 118 -15.60 14.10 7.58
N ARG A 119 -15.28 14.72 6.43
CA ARG A 119 -14.67 16.06 6.30
C ARG A 119 -13.46 16.26 7.23
N ASN A 120 -12.72 15.19 7.49
CA ASN A 120 -11.56 15.17 8.37
C ASN A 120 -10.43 14.35 7.72
N ALA A 121 -9.26 14.96 7.60
CA ALA A 121 -8.05 14.35 7.04
C ALA A 121 -7.14 13.68 8.09
N SER A 122 -7.55 13.64 9.37
CA SER A 122 -6.73 13.10 10.47
C SER A 122 -6.32 11.64 10.31
N SER A 123 -7.10 10.85 9.56
CA SER A 123 -6.82 9.44 9.28
C SER A 123 -5.90 9.20 8.06
N LEU A 124 -5.48 10.26 7.35
CA LEU A 124 -4.62 10.12 6.17
C LEU A 124 -3.15 9.99 6.58
N PRO A 125 -2.47 8.86 6.26
CA PRO A 125 -1.04 8.72 6.48
C PRO A 125 -0.27 9.50 5.40
N LEU A 126 -0.10 10.81 5.59
CA LEU A 126 0.53 11.72 4.64
C LEU A 126 1.85 11.22 4.05
N ASN A 127 2.73 10.70 4.90
CA ASN A 127 4.04 10.20 4.49
C ASN A 127 3.88 9.03 3.50
N MET A 128 2.92 8.13 3.74
CA MET A 128 2.66 7.00 2.85
C MET A 128 2.11 7.47 1.49
N ILE A 129 1.20 8.46 1.49
CA ILE A 129 0.63 8.99 0.25
C ILE A 129 1.70 9.72 -0.57
N THR A 130 2.53 10.53 0.09
CA THR A 130 3.61 11.29 -0.58
C THR A 130 4.63 10.34 -1.20
N THR A 131 5.12 9.35 -0.45
CA THR A 131 6.03 8.33 -0.98
C THR A 131 5.37 7.51 -2.10
N GLY A 132 4.08 7.21 -1.99
CA GLY A 132 3.31 6.52 -3.04
C GLY A 132 3.25 7.33 -4.34
N VAL A 133 3.04 8.65 -4.25
CA VAL A 133 3.07 9.55 -5.42
C VAL A 133 4.45 9.58 -6.07
N VAL A 134 5.51 9.71 -5.28
CA VAL A 134 6.89 9.66 -5.80
C VAL A 134 7.17 8.32 -6.48
N ASN A 135 6.76 7.21 -5.88
CA ASN A 135 6.87 5.88 -6.47
C ASN A 135 6.14 5.80 -7.83
N CYS A 136 4.90 6.32 -7.93
CA CYS A 136 4.16 6.32 -9.18
C CYS A 136 4.84 7.16 -10.26
N VAL A 137 5.43 8.31 -9.91
CA VAL A 137 6.20 9.15 -10.85
C VAL A 137 7.43 8.39 -11.37
N LEU A 138 8.18 7.72 -10.49
CA LEU A 138 9.36 6.95 -10.87
C LEU A 138 8.99 5.79 -11.80
N TRP A 139 7.95 5.03 -11.49
CA TRP A 139 7.48 3.94 -12.35
C TRP A 139 6.87 4.44 -13.65
N LEU A 140 6.19 5.58 -13.65
CA LEU A 140 5.67 6.18 -14.88
C LEU A 140 6.81 6.62 -15.79
N TRP A 141 7.83 7.28 -15.25
CA TRP A 141 9.03 7.64 -15.99
C TRP A 141 9.73 6.39 -16.53
N TYR A 142 9.84 5.35 -15.71
CA TYR A 142 10.43 4.07 -16.11
C TYR A 142 9.65 3.39 -17.25
N GLY A 143 8.33 3.27 -17.12
CA GLY A 143 7.47 2.70 -18.15
C GLY A 143 7.53 3.48 -19.47
N LEU A 144 7.67 4.81 -19.42
CA LEU A 144 7.88 5.63 -20.62
C LEU A 144 9.23 5.34 -21.30
N LEU A 145 10.29 5.03 -20.55
CA LEU A 145 11.58 4.62 -21.12
C LEU A 145 11.53 3.24 -21.78
N LEU A 146 10.70 2.34 -21.25
CA LEU A 146 10.46 1.01 -21.83
C LEU A 146 9.41 1.01 -22.95
N GLU A 147 8.71 2.14 -23.16
CA GLU A 147 7.51 2.22 -23.99
C GLU A 147 6.43 1.18 -23.60
N ASP A 148 6.39 0.79 -22.33
CA ASP A 148 5.55 -0.29 -21.81
C ASP A 148 4.24 0.26 -21.20
N ALA A 149 3.14 0.04 -21.93
CA ALA A 149 1.80 0.44 -21.53
C ALA A 149 1.34 -0.22 -20.21
N PHE A 150 1.77 -1.45 -19.91
CA PHE A 150 1.37 -2.14 -18.68
C PHE A 150 1.95 -1.46 -17.45
N VAL A 151 3.14 -0.88 -17.54
CA VAL A 151 3.72 -0.08 -16.45
C VAL A 151 3.14 1.34 -16.45
N ILE A 152 3.01 1.99 -17.62
CA ILE A 152 2.57 3.39 -17.73
C ILE A 152 1.15 3.58 -17.19
N VAL A 153 0.18 2.82 -17.71
CA VAL A 153 -1.26 3.06 -17.48
C VAL A 153 -1.66 2.98 -16.00
N PRO A 154 -1.35 1.91 -15.24
CA PRO A 154 -1.74 1.84 -13.84
C PRO A 154 -1.01 2.88 -12.97
N ASN A 155 0.26 3.18 -13.26
CA ASN A 155 1.00 4.18 -12.49
C ASN A 155 0.52 5.60 -12.75
N ALA A 156 0.11 5.92 -13.98
CA ALA A 156 -0.55 7.18 -14.29
C ALA A 156 -1.90 7.31 -13.55
N ALA A 157 -2.72 6.26 -13.56
CA ALA A 157 -3.99 6.24 -12.84
C ALA A 157 -3.79 6.44 -11.33
N ASN A 158 -2.80 5.78 -10.74
CA ASN A 158 -2.46 5.93 -9.33
C ASN A 158 -1.90 7.29 -8.98
N LEU A 159 -1.12 7.89 -9.88
CA LEU A 159 -0.61 9.24 -9.70
C LEU A 159 -1.78 10.24 -9.64
N LEU A 160 -2.77 10.09 -10.51
CA LEU A 160 -4.00 10.90 -10.46
C LEU A 160 -4.76 10.68 -9.14
N LEU A 161 -4.91 9.43 -8.69
CA LEU A 161 -5.56 9.14 -7.40
C LEU A 161 -4.77 9.70 -6.20
N GLY A 162 -3.45 9.63 -6.23
CA GLY A 162 -2.57 10.12 -5.18
C GLY A 162 -2.54 11.65 -5.11
N THR A 163 -2.55 12.33 -6.25
CA THR A 163 -2.65 13.80 -6.30
C THR A 163 -4.00 14.30 -5.78
N VAL A 164 -5.10 13.60 -6.08
CA VAL A 164 -6.41 13.89 -5.47
C VAL A 164 -6.35 13.71 -3.95
N GLN A 165 -5.71 12.65 -3.45
CA GLN A 165 -5.54 12.43 -2.00
C GLN A 165 -4.72 13.53 -1.33
N LEU A 166 -3.63 13.98 -1.94
CA LEU A 166 -2.83 15.10 -1.45
C LEU A 166 -3.61 16.42 -1.50
N GLY A 167 -4.39 16.65 -2.55
CA GLY A 167 -5.27 17.83 -2.66
C GLY A 167 -6.34 17.87 -1.56
N LEU A 168 -6.99 16.74 -1.31
CA LEU A 168 -7.95 16.59 -0.21
C LEU A 168 -7.29 16.86 1.14
N PHE A 169 -6.05 16.40 1.34
CA PHE A 169 -5.31 16.71 2.56
C PHE A 169 -5.10 18.23 2.76
N CYS A 170 -4.82 18.98 1.70
CA CYS A 170 -4.66 20.44 1.80
C CYS A 170 -5.98 21.19 2.08
N ILE A 171 -7.11 20.63 1.65
CA ILE A 171 -8.43 21.28 1.75
C ILE A 171 -9.11 21.00 3.09
N TYR A 172 -9.01 19.78 3.61
CA TYR A 172 -9.74 19.38 4.81
C TYR A 172 -8.95 19.63 6.10
N PRO A 173 -9.54 20.33 7.10
CA PRO A 173 -8.86 20.62 8.35
C PRO A 173 -8.57 19.32 9.13
N ARG A 174 -7.41 19.29 9.79
CA ARG A 174 -7.10 18.28 10.82
C ARG A 174 -7.87 18.68 12.08
N SER A 175 -9.08 18.18 12.27
CA SER A 175 -9.70 18.23 13.60
C SER A 175 -8.99 17.22 14.49
N GLY A 176 -7.88 17.67 15.05
CA GLY A 176 -6.96 16.94 15.90
C GLY A 176 -5.78 17.81 16.33
N THR A 177 -5.95 19.13 16.39
CA THR A 177 -5.05 19.93 17.23
C THR A 177 -5.40 19.59 18.66
N CYS A 178 -4.53 18.82 19.30
CA CYS A 178 -4.40 18.79 20.74
C CYS A 178 -3.96 20.19 21.21
N ASN A 179 -4.88 21.16 21.18
CA ASN A 179 -4.76 22.43 21.89
C ASN A 179 -5.58 22.26 23.16
N ASN A 180 -5.07 21.52 24.15
CA ASN A 180 -5.47 21.60 25.57
C ASN A 180 -4.69 20.62 26.45
N VAL A 181 -3.36 20.70 26.48
CA VAL A 181 -2.58 20.47 27.72
C VAL A 181 -1.31 21.31 27.61
N ASP A 182 -1.43 22.64 27.69
CA ASP A 182 -0.34 23.53 28.12
C ASP A 182 -0.80 24.98 28.41
N SER A 183 -2.11 25.26 28.40
CA SER A 183 -2.64 26.55 28.85
C SER A 183 -3.18 26.56 30.29
N SER A 184 -3.09 25.45 31.02
CA SER A 184 -3.53 25.39 32.44
C SER A 184 -2.46 25.86 33.43
N THR A 185 -1.21 26.05 32.98
CA THR A 185 -0.08 26.36 33.89
C THR A 185 0.28 27.85 33.95
N SER A 186 -0.38 28.75 33.21
CA SER A 186 -0.05 30.20 33.23
C SER A 186 -1.06 31.11 33.95
N LYS A 187 -2.08 30.56 34.61
CA LYS A 187 -2.99 31.33 35.49
C LYS A 187 -2.86 30.94 36.96
N LEU A 188 -1.63 30.86 37.46
CA LEU A 188 -1.37 31.09 38.89
C LEU A 188 -1.05 32.58 39.05
N LYS A 189 -2.04 33.34 39.52
CA LYS A 189 -1.84 34.70 40.02
C LYS A 189 -0.76 34.67 41.13
N PRO A 190 0.19 35.61 41.17
CA PRO A 190 1.26 35.64 42.18
C PRO A 190 0.78 35.93 43.62
N GLU A 191 -0.51 36.14 43.87
CA GLU A 191 -0.99 36.71 45.14
C GLU A 191 -1.30 35.67 46.24
N ASP A 192 -1.54 34.39 45.90
CA ASP A 192 -1.88 33.37 46.91
C ASP A 192 -0.67 32.75 47.65
N LYS A 193 0.57 33.06 47.24
CA LYS A 193 1.77 32.57 47.94
C LYS A 193 2.05 33.31 49.25
N LYS A 194 1.54 34.52 49.44
CA LYS A 194 1.79 35.29 50.67
C LYS A 194 0.86 34.92 51.83
N VAL A 195 -0.37 34.48 51.55
CA VAL A 195 -1.34 34.15 52.60
C VAL A 195 -0.94 32.87 53.34
N ARG A 196 -0.40 31.88 52.61
CA ARG A 196 -0.09 30.56 53.18
C ARG A 196 1.24 30.46 53.95
N GLN A 197 2.06 31.51 53.97
CA GLN A 197 3.26 31.55 54.84
C GLN A 197 3.00 32.24 56.18
N ILE A 198 1.92 33.00 56.33
CA ILE A 198 1.60 33.71 57.58
C ILE A 198 0.78 32.82 58.54
N GLU A 199 0.07 31.80 58.05
CA GLU A 199 -0.71 30.87 58.89
C GLU A 199 0.10 29.72 59.51
N THR A 200 1.43 29.69 59.33
CA THR A 200 2.30 28.62 59.86
C THR A 200 3.44 29.09 60.75
N GLU A 201 3.41 30.34 61.23
CA GLU A 201 4.22 30.81 62.37
C GLU A 201 3.34 31.20 63.56
#